data_AF-A0A935D193-F1
#
_entry.id   AF-A0A935D193-F1
#
_cell.length_a   1.000
_cell.length_b   1.000
_cell.length_c   1.000
_cell.angle_alpha   90.00
_cell.angle_beta   90.00
_cell.angle_gamma   90.00
#
_symmetry.space_group_name_H-M   'P 1'
#
loop_
_entity.id
_entity.type
_entity.pdbx_description
1 polymer ?
#
loop_
_entity_poly.entity_id
_entity_poly.type
_entity_poly.pdbx_seq_one_letter_code
_entity_poly.pdbx_strand_id
1 'polypeptide(L)'
;MSVRGWNDHWQASFDALSALKRDWPTRGWTWDSRVGCVTSSFTVEQELRARAAVNAAMPAQYTHVSLERAPAALQQVVEISGGLRPGQLALALGPTAGLLVFGLWWPWGDGETISFRLGLADVDPAKEPNLRFRELFHTSY
;
A
#
# COMPACT_ATOMS: atom_id res chain seq x y z
N MET A 1 -7.86 19.01 3.83
CA MET A 1 -7.71 19.74 2.55
C MET A 1 -8.19 18.81 1.45
N SER A 2 -9.31 19.09 0.76
CA SER A 2 -9.85 18.18 -0.26
C SER A 2 -9.01 18.26 -1.54
N VAL A 3 -8.53 17.12 -2.03
CA VAL A 3 -7.80 17.01 -3.30
C VAL A 3 -8.69 17.49 -4.45
N ARG A 4 -8.27 18.55 -5.16
CA ARG A 4 -9.03 19.14 -6.28
C ARG A 4 -8.67 18.56 -7.65
N GLY A 5 -7.49 17.98 -7.81
CA GLY A 5 -6.95 17.41 -9.06
C GLY A 5 -5.53 16.88 -8.84
N TRP A 6 -4.84 16.49 -9.91
CA TRP A 6 -3.44 16.07 -9.87
C TRP A 6 -2.50 17.15 -9.31
N ASN A 7 -1.44 16.70 -8.63
CA ASN A 7 -0.33 17.52 -8.15
C ASN A 7 0.98 16.86 -8.55
N ASP A 8 1.85 17.60 -9.25
CA ASP A 8 3.10 17.06 -9.79
C ASP A 8 4.05 16.53 -8.73
N HIS A 9 3.95 17.00 -7.48
CA HIS A 9 4.71 16.44 -6.36
C HIS A 9 4.39 14.96 -6.08
N TRP A 10 3.24 14.46 -6.56
CA TRP A 10 2.88 13.05 -6.43
C TRP A 10 3.57 12.16 -7.46
N GLN A 11 4.15 12.72 -8.54
CA GLN A 11 4.76 11.93 -9.60
C GLN A 11 5.83 10.97 -9.06
N ALA A 12 6.70 11.45 -8.15
CA ALA A 12 7.72 10.61 -7.52
C ALA A 12 7.12 9.43 -6.74
N SER A 13 5.97 9.62 -6.09
CA SER A 13 5.27 8.53 -5.41
C SER A 13 4.75 7.50 -6.42
N PHE A 14 4.15 7.95 -7.53
CA PHE A 14 3.65 7.06 -8.57
C PHE A 14 4.76 6.33 -9.32
N ASP A 15 5.93 6.96 -9.53
CA ASP A 15 7.11 6.32 -10.11
C ASP A 15 7.62 5.17 -9.20
N ALA A 16 7.64 5.40 -7.88
CA ALA A 16 7.98 4.37 -6.90
C ALA A 16 6.98 3.20 -6.91
N LEU A 17 5.67 3.48 -7.06
CA LEU A 17 4.64 2.43 -7.19
C LEU A 17 4.77 1.66 -8.50
N SER A 18 5.12 2.33 -9.60
CA SER A 18 5.38 1.69 -10.89
C SER A 18 6.58 0.74 -10.81
N ALA A 19 7.66 1.17 -10.15
CA ALA A 19 8.81 0.32 -9.86
C ALA A 19 8.45 -0.88 -8.97
N LEU A 20 7.69 -0.65 -7.89
CA LEU A 20 7.19 -1.73 -7.03
C LEU A 20 6.40 -2.77 -7.83
N LYS A 21 5.45 -2.33 -8.66
CA LYS A 21 4.62 -3.22 -9.49
C LYS A 21 5.48 -4.04 -10.45
N ARG A 22 6.47 -3.43 -11.09
CA ARG A 22 7.39 -4.08 -12.04
C ARG A 22 8.22 -5.17 -11.35
N ASP A 23 8.72 -4.88 -10.16
CA ASP A 23 9.68 -5.74 -9.46
C ASP A 23 8.98 -6.81 -8.59
N TRP A 24 7.66 -6.68 -8.39
CA TRP A 24 6.80 -7.59 -7.65
C TRP A 24 6.94 -9.06 -8.11
N PRO A 25 6.98 -10.04 -7.18
CA PRO A 25 7.24 -11.44 -7.54
C PRO A 25 6.10 -12.10 -8.32
N THR A 26 4.85 -11.66 -8.13
CA THR A 26 3.68 -12.25 -8.78
C THR A 26 3.11 -11.34 -9.85
N ARG A 27 2.58 -11.94 -10.92
CA ARG A 27 1.88 -11.22 -11.98
C ARG A 27 0.39 -11.21 -11.65
N GLY A 28 -0.01 -10.36 -10.72
CA GLY A 28 -1.42 -10.26 -10.34
C GLY A 28 -1.66 -9.30 -9.20
N TRP A 29 -2.33 -8.20 -9.50
CA TRP A 29 -2.94 -7.31 -8.52
C TRP A 29 -4.44 -7.35 -8.76
N THR A 30 -5.21 -7.46 -7.69
CA THR A 30 -6.67 -7.43 -7.74
C THR A 30 -7.18 -6.25 -6.91
N TRP A 31 -8.33 -5.69 -7.28
CA TRP A 31 -8.93 -4.62 -6.50
C TRP A 31 -9.77 -5.20 -5.36
N ASP A 32 -9.53 -4.72 -4.14
CA ASP A 32 -10.39 -4.95 -3.00
C ASP A 32 -11.29 -3.71 -2.79
N SER A 33 -12.55 -3.83 -3.20
CA SER A 33 -13.54 -2.75 -3.08
C SER A 33 -13.99 -2.46 -1.65
N ARG A 34 -13.76 -3.39 -0.71
CA ARG A 34 -14.14 -3.21 0.71
C ARG A 34 -13.23 -2.22 1.41
N VAL A 35 -11.96 -2.22 1.00
CA VAL A 35 -10.89 -1.41 1.61
C VAL A 35 -10.35 -0.34 0.63
N GLY A 36 -10.79 -0.36 -0.63
CA GLY A 36 -10.40 0.63 -1.64
C GLY A 36 -8.92 0.56 -2.01
N CYS A 37 -8.36 -0.64 -2.08
CA CYS A 37 -6.93 -0.87 -2.29
C CYS A 37 -6.69 -2.01 -3.27
N VAL A 38 -5.47 -2.09 -3.84
CA VAL A 38 -5.05 -3.29 -4.56
C VAL A 38 -4.49 -4.32 -3.60
N THR A 39 -4.66 -5.60 -3.93
CA THR A 39 -4.12 -6.70 -3.16
C THR A 39 -3.43 -7.72 -4.05
N SER A 40 -2.36 -8.30 -3.53
CA SER A 40 -1.61 -9.39 -4.13
C SER A 40 -1.21 -10.38 -3.04
N SER A 41 -1.31 -11.68 -3.34
CA SER A 41 -0.85 -12.75 -2.46
C SER A 41 0.33 -13.48 -3.11
N PHE A 42 1.27 -13.92 -2.28
CA PHE A 42 2.49 -14.61 -2.69
C PHE A 42 2.94 -15.59 -1.61
N THR A 43 3.81 -16.52 -1.97
CA THR A 43 4.32 -17.53 -1.05
C THR A 43 5.52 -17.02 -0.25
N VAL A 44 5.80 -17.62 0.90
CA VAL A 44 7.01 -17.32 1.70
C VAL A 44 8.32 -17.45 0.91
N GLU A 45 8.38 -18.33 -0.10
CA GLU A 45 9.54 -18.45 -1.00
C GLU A 45 9.82 -17.16 -1.78
N GLN A 46 8.77 -16.38 -2.05
CA GLN A 46 8.83 -15.12 -2.78
C GLN A 46 9.01 -13.91 -1.85
N GLU A 47 9.00 -14.11 -0.52
CA GLU A 47 9.07 -13.04 0.48
C GLU A 47 10.29 -12.15 0.29
N LEU A 48 11.47 -12.73 0.05
CA LEU A 48 12.70 -11.96 -0.10
C LEU A 48 12.61 -10.95 -1.25
N ARG A 49 12.03 -11.37 -2.38
CA ARG A 49 11.83 -10.52 -3.55
C ARG A 49 10.73 -9.47 -3.31
N ALA A 50 9.63 -9.86 -2.69
CA ALA A 50 8.57 -8.92 -2.32
C ALA A 50 9.11 -7.84 -1.36
N ARG A 51 9.85 -8.23 -0.31
CA ARG A 51 10.48 -7.30 0.63
C ARG A 51 11.44 -6.34 -0.05
N ALA A 52 12.25 -6.82 -1.00
CA ALA A 52 13.16 -5.95 -1.75
C ALA A 52 12.39 -4.87 -2.54
N ALA A 53 11.32 -5.26 -3.26
CA ALA A 53 10.47 -4.33 -4.00
C ALA A 53 9.76 -3.33 -3.07
N VAL A 54 9.22 -3.81 -1.94
CA VAL A 54 8.58 -2.97 -0.93
C VAL A 54 9.57 -1.98 -0.31
N ASN A 55 10.73 -2.44 0.16
CA ASN A 55 11.71 -1.59 0.83
C ASN A 55 12.25 -0.48 -0.09
N ALA A 56 12.36 -0.76 -1.39
CA ALA A 56 12.78 0.21 -2.38
C ALA A 56 11.73 1.33 -2.59
N ALA A 57 10.44 1.01 -2.52
CA ALA A 57 9.37 1.97 -2.79
C ALA A 57 8.77 2.63 -1.52
N MET A 58 8.75 1.91 -0.39
CA MET A 58 8.06 2.30 0.85
C MET A 58 8.96 2.06 2.07
N PRO A 59 9.98 2.91 2.31
CA PRO A 59 10.97 2.69 3.35
C PRO A 59 10.42 2.86 4.77
N ALA A 60 9.33 3.63 4.97
CA ALA A 60 8.74 3.81 6.27
C ALA A 60 7.87 2.59 6.64
N GLN A 61 8.25 1.91 7.73
CA GLN A 61 7.60 0.69 8.20
C GLN A 61 7.29 0.77 9.69
N TYR A 62 6.13 0.24 10.03
CA TYR A 62 5.58 0.26 11.37
C TYR A 62 5.11 -1.14 11.74
N THR A 63 5.35 -1.50 12.99
CA THR A 63 4.93 -2.76 13.60
C THR A 63 3.85 -2.46 14.65
N HIS A 64 3.24 -3.50 15.22
CA HIS A 64 2.26 -3.33 16.30
C HIS A 64 2.79 -2.54 17.52
N VAL A 65 4.11 -2.47 17.73
CA VAL A 65 4.74 -1.72 18.83
C VAL A 65 5.15 -0.29 18.48
N SER A 66 5.09 0.07 17.19
CA SER A 66 5.56 1.38 16.73
C SER A 66 4.51 2.15 15.94
N LEU A 67 3.30 1.62 15.85
CA LEU A 67 2.21 2.17 15.05
C LEU A 67 1.80 3.55 15.54
N GLU A 68 1.96 3.84 16.84
CA GLU A 68 1.68 5.15 17.41
C GLU A 68 2.53 6.29 16.83
N ARG A 69 3.68 5.95 16.20
CA ARG A 69 4.56 6.90 15.50
C ARG A 69 4.23 7.06 14.01
N ALA A 70 3.26 6.29 13.49
CA ALA A 70 2.86 6.37 12.10
C ALA A 70 2.04 7.65 11.82
N PRO A 71 1.96 8.12 10.56
CA PRO A 71 1.01 9.17 10.18
C PRO A 71 -0.43 8.80 10.58
N ALA A 72 -1.20 9.77 11.05
CA ALA A 72 -2.56 9.53 11.56
C ALA A 72 -3.46 8.77 10.56
N ALA A 73 -3.37 9.12 9.26
CA ALA A 73 -4.11 8.43 8.20
C ALA A 73 -3.70 6.95 8.07
N LEU A 74 -2.43 6.59 8.28
CA LEU A 74 -2.01 5.18 8.32
C LEU A 74 -2.55 4.46 9.55
N GLN A 75 -2.56 5.12 10.72
CA GLN A 75 -3.14 4.54 11.94
C GLN A 75 -4.62 4.21 11.74
N GLN A 76 -5.39 5.11 11.11
CA GLN A 76 -6.79 4.89 10.79
C GLN A 76 -7.00 3.74 9.80
N VAL A 77 -6.17 3.65 8.75
CA VAL A 77 -6.21 2.51 7.81
C VAL A 77 -5.98 1.18 8.54
N VAL A 78 -5.02 1.14 9.46
CA VAL A 78 -4.73 -0.06 10.25
C VAL A 78 -5.90 -0.40 11.18
N GLU A 79 -6.49 0.59 11.84
CA GLU A 79 -7.64 0.41 12.73
C GLU A 79 -8.84 -0.18 11.98
N ILE A 80 -9.21 0.40 10.84
CA ILE A 80 -10.32 -0.08 9.98
C ILE A 80 -10.03 -1.49 9.44
N SER A 81 -8.75 -1.83 9.26
CA SER A 81 -8.33 -3.16 8.80
C SER A 81 -8.31 -4.23 9.92
N GLY A 82 -8.73 -3.89 11.14
CA GLY A 82 -8.77 -4.81 12.29
C GLY A 82 -7.52 -4.82 13.15
N GLY A 83 -6.69 -3.78 13.04
CA GLY A 83 -5.46 -3.62 13.81
C GLY A 83 -4.25 -4.36 13.24
N LEU A 84 -3.11 -4.21 13.91
CA LEU A 84 -1.83 -4.80 13.52
C LEU A 84 -1.37 -5.81 14.57
N ARG A 85 -1.11 -7.05 14.15
CA ARG A 85 -0.65 -8.14 15.02
C ARG A 85 0.87 -8.36 14.89
N PRO A 86 1.51 -9.08 15.82
CA PRO A 86 2.90 -9.51 15.67
C PRO A 86 3.14 -10.21 14.32
N GLY A 87 4.23 -9.87 13.64
CA GLY A 87 4.58 -10.38 12.31
C GLY A 87 3.95 -9.62 11.12
N GLN A 88 2.98 -8.75 11.38
CA GLN A 88 2.38 -7.89 10.35
C GLN A 88 3.07 -6.53 10.31
N LEU A 89 3.07 -5.90 9.13
CA LEU A 89 3.66 -4.57 8.94
C LEU A 89 2.66 -3.62 8.31
N ALA A 90 2.70 -2.36 8.75
CA ALA A 90 2.08 -1.23 8.08
C ALA A 90 3.19 -0.36 7.47
N LEU A 91 3.00 0.09 6.24
CA LEU A 91 4.01 0.78 5.46
C LEU A 91 3.47 2.10 4.94
N ALA A 92 4.35 3.07 4.77
CA ALA A 92 4.02 4.38 4.24
C ALA A 92 5.00 4.84 3.15
N LEU A 93 4.46 5.55 2.17
CA LEU A 93 5.20 6.44 1.29
C LEU A 93 4.50 7.81 1.31
N GLY A 94 5.23 8.84 1.72
CA GLY A 94 4.68 10.15 2.04
C GLY A 94 4.47 10.37 3.56
N PRO A 95 3.68 11.37 3.97
CA PRO A 95 2.79 12.17 3.13
C PRO A 95 3.54 13.16 2.22
N THR A 96 3.15 13.23 0.95
CA THR A 96 3.68 14.19 -0.04
C THR A 96 2.53 15.02 -0.59
N ALA A 97 2.55 16.34 -0.37
CA ALA A 97 1.46 17.25 -0.73
C ALA A 97 0.06 16.74 -0.33
N GLY A 98 -0.04 16.16 0.88
CA GLY A 98 -1.28 15.61 1.44
C GLY A 98 -1.68 14.22 0.96
N LEU A 99 -0.93 13.60 0.04
CA LEU A 99 -1.15 12.22 -0.40
C LEU A 99 -0.29 11.26 0.43
N LEU A 100 -0.92 10.23 0.98
CA LEU A 100 -0.24 9.14 1.67
C LEU A 100 -0.56 7.82 0.98
N VAL A 101 0.47 7.13 0.51
CA VAL A 101 0.33 5.74 0.07
C VAL A 101 0.56 4.84 1.27
N PHE A 102 -0.36 3.91 1.51
CA PHE A 102 -0.22 2.90 2.56
C PHE A 102 0.03 1.53 1.95
N GLY A 103 0.80 0.71 2.67
CA GLY A 103 1.00 -0.71 2.39
C GLY A 103 0.72 -1.51 3.65
N LEU A 104 0.19 -2.72 3.51
CA LEU A 104 -0.12 -3.58 4.65
C LEU A 104 0.30 -5.01 4.32
N TRP A 105 1.20 -5.54 5.14
CA TRP A 105 1.84 -6.84 4.96
C TRP A 105 1.27 -7.84 5.98
N TRP A 106 0.58 -8.86 5.46
CA TRP A 106 -0.18 -9.83 6.24
C TRP A 106 0.22 -11.28 5.96
N PRO A 107 1.09 -11.87 6.78
CA PRO A 107 1.25 -13.31 6.83
C PRO A 107 -0.01 -13.94 7.44
N TRP A 108 -0.57 -14.98 6.80
CA TRP A 108 -1.82 -15.61 7.23
C TRP A 108 -1.67 -16.57 8.41
N GLY A 109 -0.43 -16.92 8.78
CA GLY A 109 -0.13 -17.87 9.86
C GLY A 109 -0.25 -19.34 9.46
N ASP A 110 -0.61 -19.62 8.20
CA ASP A 110 -0.51 -20.95 7.58
C ASP A 110 0.95 -21.36 7.26
N GLY A 111 1.89 -20.42 7.40
CA GLY A 111 3.31 -20.62 7.12
C GLY A 111 3.66 -20.57 5.63
N GLU A 112 2.70 -20.29 4.77
CA GLU A 112 2.86 -20.37 3.32
C GLU A 112 2.46 -19.06 2.63
N THR A 113 1.35 -18.45 3.06
CA THR A 113 0.73 -17.34 2.35
C THR A 113 1.00 -16.01 3.02
N ILE A 114 1.45 -15.05 2.22
CA ILE A 114 1.53 -13.64 2.59
C ILE A 114 0.64 -12.85 1.64
N SER A 115 -0.15 -11.94 2.19
CA SER A 115 -0.91 -10.96 1.40
C SER A 115 -0.39 -9.56 1.64
N PHE A 116 -0.27 -8.82 0.56
CA PHE A 116 0.08 -7.42 0.58
C PHE A 116 -1.09 -6.61 0.03
N ARG A 117 -1.48 -5.57 0.76
CA ARG A 117 -2.48 -4.59 0.34
C ARG A 117 -1.81 -3.24 0.18
N LEU A 118 -2.16 -2.50 -0.85
CA LEU A 118 -1.55 -1.20 -1.19
C LEU A 118 -2.64 -0.24 -1.67
N GLY A 119 -2.66 0.98 -1.14
CA GLY A 119 -3.70 1.95 -1.45
C GLY A 119 -3.32 3.39 -1.11
N LEU A 120 -4.25 4.30 -1.32
CA LEU A 120 -4.11 5.71 -0.97
C LEU A 120 -5.01 6.01 0.24
N ALA A 121 -4.43 6.57 1.30
CA ALA A 121 -5.19 6.90 2.51
C ALA A 121 -5.99 8.20 2.31
N ASP A 122 -7.25 8.20 2.75
CA ASP A 122 -8.16 9.35 2.73
C ASP A 122 -8.34 10.05 1.37
N VAL A 123 -8.18 9.29 0.27
CA VAL A 123 -8.42 9.79 -1.09
C VAL A 123 -9.79 9.35 -1.57
N ASP A 124 -10.63 10.32 -1.93
CA ASP A 124 -11.92 10.07 -2.57
C ASP A 124 -11.73 9.26 -3.89
N PRO A 125 -12.44 8.12 -4.06
CA PRO A 125 -12.33 7.26 -5.24
C PRO A 125 -12.60 7.96 -6.58
N ALA A 126 -13.38 9.05 -6.58
CA ALA A 126 -13.68 9.82 -7.78
C ALA A 126 -12.56 10.81 -8.16
N LYS A 127 -11.53 10.97 -7.33
CA LYS A 127 -10.45 11.93 -7.57
C LYS A 127 -9.35 11.32 -8.42
N GLU A 128 -8.73 12.19 -9.21
CA GLU A 128 -7.67 11.86 -10.15
C GLU A 128 -6.53 10.98 -9.58
N PRO A 129 -5.97 11.20 -8.37
CA PRO A 129 -4.95 10.30 -7.84
C PRO A 129 -5.45 8.85 -7.64
N ASN A 130 -6.71 8.65 -7.25
CA ASN A 130 -7.26 7.30 -7.14
C ASN A 130 -7.43 6.65 -8.52
N LEU A 131 -7.93 7.40 -9.50
CA LEU A 131 -8.09 6.93 -10.88
C LEU A 131 -6.75 6.52 -11.50
N ARG A 132 -5.72 7.37 -11.38
CA ARG A 132 -4.37 7.05 -11.85
C ARG A 132 -3.76 5.88 -11.10
N PHE A 133 -4.03 5.73 -9.80
CA PHE A 133 -3.54 4.61 -9.01
C PHE A 133 -4.12 3.28 -9.52
N ARG A 134 -5.43 3.25 -9.78
CA ARG A 134 -6.12 2.08 -10.35
C ARG A 134 -5.62 1.73 -11.74
N GLU A 135 -5.42 2.74 -12.57
CA GLU A 135 -4.81 2.58 -13.89
C GLU A 135 -3.41 2.00 -13.78
N LEU A 136 -2.54 2.52 -12.89
CA LEU A 136 -1.18 2.01 -12.69
C LEU A 136 -1.18 0.51 -12.37
N PHE A 137 -2.11 0.02 -11.56
CA PHE A 137 -2.22 -1.39 -11.20
C PHE A 137 -3.04 -2.25 -12.17
N HIS A 138 -3.54 -1.67 -13.27
CA HIS A 138 -4.43 -2.34 -14.24
C HIS A 138 -5.67 -2.95 -13.58
N THR A 139 -6.24 -2.25 -12.58
CA THR A 139 -7.43 -2.71 -11.85
C THR A 139 -8.63 -1.83 -12.20
N SER A 140 -9.10 -1.96 -13.45
CA SER A 140 -10.33 -1.35 -13.93
C SER A 140 -11.56 -2.12 -13.43
N TYR A 141 -12.71 -1.42 -13.38
CA TYR A 141 -14.02 -1.96 -12.97
C TYR A 141 -14.48 -3.14 -13.82
#